data_AF-A0A0A0JCD2-F1
#
_entry.id   AF-A0A0A0JCD2-F1
#
_cell.length_a   1.000
_cell.length_b   1.000
_cell.length_c   1.000
_cell.angle_alpha   90.00
_cell.angle_beta   90.00
_cell.angle_gamma   90.00
#
_symmetry.space_group_name_H-M   'P 1'
#
loop_
_entity.id
_entity.type
_entity.pdbx_description
1 polymer ?
#
loop_
_entity_poly.entity_id
_entity_poly.type
_entity_poly.pdbx_seq_one_letter_code
_entity_poly.pdbx_strand_id
1 'polypeptide(L)'
;MTRLLFVHAHPDDETLATGVAILHHVRRGDDVHVLTCTLGEEGEVIPAELSHLQGAEGDPLAAHRKGELKGAMGVLGATHHYLGAGDGSDDPSYRDSGMVGSPAFAHPRSFAGADLREVVDVMRSTIRAIAPDVVVTYDEHGGYGHPDHIRVHDAVRAVLAEEPSASTLFVTVTPRSWAIEDRAWLASHVATETGYAVPSTSDEMAPSVVDDAVVTHAVVDAGVVPQQQDALRHHETQVVVGDGWFALSNDIAARLAGREGYAVLDPVTGALAPGDATHRRGLVEDLS
;
A
#
# COMPACT_ATOMS: atom_id res chain seq x y z
N MET A 1 -10.45 11.93 18.08
CA MET A 1 -9.51 12.12 16.97
C MET A 1 -8.54 10.98 17.09
N THR A 2 -8.70 9.99 16.23
CA THR A 2 -7.86 8.78 16.24
C THR A 2 -6.67 9.02 15.34
N ARG A 3 -5.50 8.51 15.70
CA ARG A 3 -4.31 8.59 14.87
C ARG A 3 -4.06 7.29 14.12
N LEU A 4 -3.97 7.37 12.80
CA LEU A 4 -3.76 6.22 11.93
C LEU A 4 -2.42 6.37 11.20
N LEU A 5 -1.66 5.28 11.13
CA LEU A 5 -0.44 5.18 10.37
C LEU A 5 -0.56 4.07 9.32
N PHE A 6 -0.46 4.44 8.05
CA PHE A 6 -0.38 3.52 6.92
C PHE A 6 1.09 3.37 6.52
N VAL A 7 1.62 2.15 6.51
CA VAL A 7 3.04 1.88 6.21
C VAL A 7 3.16 1.09 4.91
N HIS A 8 3.84 1.68 3.93
CA HIS A 8 3.93 1.21 2.56
C HIS A 8 5.38 1.15 2.06
N ALA A 9 5.64 0.28 1.10
CA ALA A 9 6.97 0.03 0.57
C ALA A 9 7.37 1.12 -0.44
N HIS A 10 6.50 1.41 -1.41
CA HIS A 10 6.81 2.25 -2.56
C HIS A 10 5.80 3.40 -2.75
N PRO A 11 6.16 4.42 -3.55
CA PRO A 11 5.23 5.47 -3.96
C PRO A 11 4.16 4.95 -4.95
N ASP A 12 2.90 4.88 -4.52
CA ASP A 12 1.67 4.43 -5.22
C ASP A 12 0.83 3.48 -4.35
N ASP A 13 1.50 2.61 -3.61
CA ASP A 13 0.94 1.64 -2.69
C ASP A 13 -0.12 2.25 -1.75
N GLU A 14 0.14 3.46 -1.25
CA GLU A 14 -0.77 4.14 -0.33
C GLU A 14 -2.10 4.51 -0.97
N THR A 15 -2.10 4.78 -2.28
CA THR A 15 -3.31 5.10 -3.01
C THR A 15 -3.98 3.83 -3.55
N LEU A 16 -3.18 2.83 -3.95
CA LEU A 16 -3.63 1.55 -4.50
C LEU A 16 -4.28 0.64 -3.45
N ALA A 17 -3.64 0.49 -2.30
CA ALA A 17 -4.06 -0.46 -1.27
C ALA A 17 -4.94 0.15 -0.17
N THR A 18 -4.76 1.45 0.11
CA THR A 18 -5.36 2.11 1.28
C THR A 18 -5.94 3.50 1.00
N GLY A 19 -6.07 3.88 -0.27
CA GLY A 19 -6.52 5.21 -0.68
C GLY A 19 -7.95 5.53 -0.22
N VAL A 20 -8.85 4.53 -0.20
CA VAL A 20 -10.23 4.72 0.29
C VAL A 20 -10.21 5.00 1.79
N ALA A 21 -9.48 4.21 2.58
CA ALA A 21 -9.38 4.40 4.02
C ALA A 21 -8.70 5.71 4.41
N ILE A 22 -7.60 6.07 3.75
CA ILE A 22 -6.91 7.34 4.00
C ILE A 22 -7.88 8.51 3.78
N LEU A 23 -8.52 8.59 2.61
CA LEU A 23 -9.47 9.66 2.30
C LEU A 23 -10.67 9.69 3.24
N HIS A 24 -11.20 8.51 3.59
CA HIS A 24 -12.32 8.38 4.52
C HIS A 24 -11.98 8.97 5.89
N HIS A 25 -10.82 8.63 6.44
CA HIS A 25 -10.38 9.09 7.75
C HIS A 25 -9.96 10.56 7.75
N VAL A 26 -9.30 11.05 6.70
CA VAL A 26 -9.01 12.48 6.54
C VAL A 26 -10.29 13.31 6.52
N ARG A 27 -11.33 12.89 5.76
CA ARG A 27 -12.63 13.58 5.71
C ARG A 27 -13.36 13.59 7.06
N ARG A 28 -13.10 12.61 7.91
CA ARG A 28 -13.64 12.53 9.29
C ARG A 28 -12.89 13.39 10.29
N GLY A 29 -11.73 13.94 9.93
CA GLY A 29 -10.88 14.74 10.81
C GLY A 29 -10.00 13.91 11.74
N ASP A 30 -9.71 12.66 11.38
CA ASP A 30 -8.71 11.83 12.07
C ASP A 30 -7.28 12.29 11.68
N ASP A 31 -6.30 11.93 12.52
CA ASP A 31 -4.88 12.27 12.31
C ASP A 31 -4.22 11.19 11.46
N VAL A 32 -4.15 11.39 10.14
CA VAL A 32 -3.74 10.34 9.20
C VAL A 32 -2.31 10.55 8.71
N HIS A 33 -1.49 9.52 8.86
CA HIS A 33 -0.09 9.48 8.46
C HIS A 33 0.17 8.38 7.44
N VAL A 34 1.07 8.64 6.49
CA VAL A 34 1.61 7.65 5.55
C VAL A 34 3.12 7.61 5.70
N LEU A 35 3.68 6.40 5.83
CA LEU A 35 5.11 6.14 5.86
C LEU A 35 5.51 5.33 4.64
N THR A 36 6.39 5.87 3.79
CA THR A 36 6.91 5.18 2.61
C THR A 36 8.37 4.74 2.83
N CYS A 37 8.67 3.47 2.59
CA CYS A 37 9.97 2.89 2.95
C CYS A 37 11.07 3.11 1.91
N THR A 38 10.73 3.28 0.64
CA THR A 38 11.66 3.46 -0.49
C THR A 38 11.14 4.49 -1.50
N LEU A 39 11.91 4.82 -2.54
CA LEU A 39 11.44 5.70 -3.63
C LEU A 39 11.03 4.94 -4.89
N GLY A 40 11.10 3.60 -4.87
CA GLY A 40 10.67 2.80 -6.00
C GLY A 40 11.61 2.91 -7.20
N GLU A 41 12.91 2.92 -6.92
CA GLU A 41 13.98 3.12 -7.90
C GLU A 41 14.04 2.03 -8.99
N GLU A 42 13.47 0.86 -8.73
CA GLU A 42 13.44 -0.29 -9.65
C GLU A 42 12.10 -0.42 -10.40
N GLY A 43 11.22 0.59 -10.30
CA GLY A 43 9.94 0.60 -10.99
C GLY A 43 10.08 0.59 -12.52
N GLU A 44 9.16 -0.09 -13.19
CA GLU A 44 8.96 0.07 -14.64
C GLU A 44 8.28 1.41 -14.93
N VAL A 45 8.43 1.97 -16.14
CA VAL A 45 7.83 3.25 -16.52
C VAL A 45 6.86 3.08 -17.67
N ILE A 46 5.59 3.42 -17.45
CA ILE A 46 4.52 3.26 -18.44
C ILE A 46 4.64 4.26 -19.62
N PRO A 47 4.75 5.59 -19.41
CA PRO A 47 4.77 6.54 -20.51
C PRO A 47 6.08 6.46 -21.30
N ALA A 48 5.98 6.32 -22.62
CA ALA A 48 7.13 6.18 -23.51
C ALA A 48 8.08 7.38 -23.43
N GLU A 49 7.54 8.58 -23.25
CA GLU A 49 8.26 9.84 -23.05
C GLU A 49 9.15 9.85 -21.79
N LEU A 50 8.78 9.08 -20.77
CA LEU A 50 9.50 8.97 -19.49
C LEU A 50 10.35 7.70 -19.39
N SER A 51 10.31 6.80 -20.38
CA SER A 51 11.05 5.53 -20.38
C SER A 51 12.56 5.66 -20.14
N HIS A 52 13.14 6.83 -20.44
CA HIS A 52 14.55 7.14 -20.18
C HIS A 52 14.93 7.20 -18.69
N LEU A 53 13.94 7.23 -17.78
CA LEU A 53 14.16 7.22 -16.33
C LEU A 53 14.38 5.79 -15.78
N GLN A 54 13.81 4.78 -16.43
CA GLN A 54 13.79 3.40 -15.95
C GLN A 54 15.19 2.78 -15.94
N GLY A 55 15.64 2.32 -14.77
CA GLY A 55 16.93 1.64 -14.60
C GLY A 55 18.16 2.50 -14.98
N ALA A 56 17.99 3.81 -15.10
CA ALA A 56 19.06 4.72 -15.47
C ALA A 56 20.02 4.95 -14.30
N GLU A 57 21.31 5.17 -14.63
CA GLU A 57 22.34 5.45 -13.63
C GLU A 57 21.98 6.69 -12.79
N GLY A 58 22.11 6.58 -11.47
CA GLY A 58 21.76 7.66 -10.54
C GLY A 58 20.29 7.71 -10.13
N ASP A 59 19.50 6.68 -10.48
CA ASP A 59 18.10 6.49 -10.08
C ASP A 59 17.21 7.75 -10.31
N PRO A 60 17.19 8.37 -11.51
CA PRO A 60 16.40 9.57 -11.76
C PRO A 60 14.88 9.32 -11.62
N LEU A 61 14.43 8.06 -11.75
CA LEU A 61 13.06 7.65 -11.44
C LEU A 61 12.68 7.94 -9.99
N ALA A 62 13.61 7.78 -9.04
CA ALA A 62 13.39 8.04 -7.62
C ALA A 62 12.95 9.49 -7.38
N ALA A 63 13.65 10.44 -8.02
CA ALA A 63 13.36 11.86 -7.92
C ALA A 63 12.02 12.21 -8.58
N HIS A 64 11.68 11.55 -9.69
CA HIS A 64 10.38 11.70 -10.34
C HIS A 64 9.25 11.18 -9.45
N ARG A 65 9.33 9.93 -8.98
CA ARG A 65 8.34 9.29 -8.09
C ARG A 65 8.17 10.01 -6.75
N LYS A 66 9.21 10.70 -6.26
CA LYS A 66 9.08 11.62 -5.11
C LYS A 66 8.14 12.78 -5.40
N GLY A 67 8.20 13.34 -6.61
CA GLY A 67 7.28 14.38 -7.07
C GLY A 67 5.84 13.85 -7.21
N GLU A 68 5.70 12.66 -7.78
CA GLU A 68 4.42 11.94 -7.91
C GLU A 68 3.77 11.70 -6.55
N LEU A 69 4.51 11.11 -5.60
CA LEU A 69 4.05 10.87 -4.24
C LEU A 69 3.60 12.16 -3.56
N LYS A 70 4.40 13.22 -3.67
CA LYS A 70 4.04 14.53 -3.10
C LYS A 70 2.72 15.05 -3.67
N GLY A 71 2.48 14.86 -4.98
CA GLY A 71 1.22 15.19 -5.62
C GLY A 71 0.05 14.37 -5.06
N ALA A 72 0.21 13.04 -5.03
CA ALA A 72 -0.79 12.13 -4.48
C ALA A 72 -1.13 12.45 -3.01
N MET A 73 -0.11 12.70 -2.17
CA MET A 73 -0.29 13.11 -0.77
C MET A 73 -1.02 14.44 -0.61
N GLY A 74 -0.80 15.38 -1.53
CA GLY A 74 -1.56 16.63 -1.59
C GLY A 74 -3.05 16.40 -1.85
N VAL A 75 -3.40 15.38 -2.63
CA VAL A 75 -4.80 14.99 -2.90
C VAL A 75 -5.39 14.18 -1.75
N LEU A 76 -4.65 13.22 -1.20
CA LEU A 76 -5.11 12.37 -0.09
C LEU A 76 -5.28 13.15 1.22
N GLY A 77 -4.45 14.17 1.45
CA GLY A 77 -4.53 15.05 2.62
C GLY A 77 -3.91 14.45 3.90
N ALA A 78 -3.13 13.38 3.78
CA ALA A 78 -2.40 12.76 4.89
C ALA A 78 -1.04 13.40 5.13
N THR A 79 -0.51 13.28 6.36
CA THR A 79 0.86 13.68 6.68
C THR A 79 1.83 12.59 6.25
N HIS A 80 2.75 12.93 5.33
CA HIS A 80 3.68 11.97 4.75
C HIS A 80 5.04 11.94 5.47
N HIS A 81 5.66 10.75 5.52
CA HIS A 81 6.96 10.46 6.12
C HIS A 81 7.76 9.49 5.24
N TYR A 82 9.07 9.66 5.19
CA TYR A 82 9.98 8.66 4.62
C TYR A 82 10.71 7.89 5.72
N LEU A 83 10.87 6.58 5.52
CA LEU A 83 11.56 5.72 6.49
C LEU A 83 13.04 6.11 6.63
N GLY A 84 13.43 6.53 7.83
CA GLY A 84 14.81 6.93 8.12
C GLY A 84 15.20 8.29 7.53
N ALA A 85 14.23 9.10 7.09
CA ALA A 85 14.47 10.52 6.84
C ALA A 85 14.78 11.22 8.18
N GLY A 86 15.97 11.82 8.25
CA GLY A 86 16.40 12.64 9.39
C GLY A 86 16.15 14.13 9.19
N ASP A 87 16.54 14.93 10.17
CA ASP A 87 16.55 16.38 10.17
C ASP A 87 17.53 16.94 9.10
N GLY A 88 17.08 16.94 7.84
CA GLY A 88 17.80 17.49 6.69
C GLY A 88 17.81 16.60 5.43
N SER A 89 17.29 15.37 5.51
CA SER A 89 17.09 14.48 4.35
C SER A 89 15.60 14.29 4.11
N ASP A 90 15.13 14.64 2.92
CA ASP A 90 13.76 14.34 2.47
C ASP A 90 13.67 12.98 1.74
N ASP A 91 14.66 12.11 1.90
CA ASP A 91 14.74 10.80 1.21
C ASP A 91 14.78 9.64 2.23
N PRO A 92 14.21 8.47 1.87
CA PRO A 92 14.32 7.27 2.69
C PRO A 92 15.76 6.75 2.73
N SER A 93 16.10 6.09 3.84
CA SER A 93 17.42 5.47 4.01
C SER A 93 17.64 4.29 3.07
N TYR A 94 16.56 3.64 2.65
CA TYR A 94 16.57 2.41 1.87
C TYR A 94 16.12 2.63 0.43
N ARG A 95 16.61 1.76 -0.42
CA ARG A 95 16.33 1.69 -1.86
C ARG A 95 15.41 0.52 -2.14
N ASP A 96 14.53 0.66 -3.12
CA ASP A 96 13.74 -0.43 -3.69
C ASP A 96 14.64 -1.63 -4.03
N SER A 97 14.25 -2.80 -3.53
CA SER A 97 14.95 -4.07 -3.73
C SER A 97 14.63 -4.73 -5.06
N GLY A 98 13.63 -4.23 -5.78
CA GLY A 98 13.04 -4.90 -6.93
C GLY A 98 12.46 -6.28 -6.57
N MET A 99 12.07 -7.03 -7.60
CA MET A 99 11.53 -8.38 -7.42
C MET A 99 12.60 -9.39 -6.98
N VAL A 100 12.15 -10.50 -6.38
CA VAL A 100 13.02 -11.63 -5.99
C VAL A 100 13.88 -12.07 -7.18
N GLY A 101 15.20 -12.16 -6.95
CA GLY A 101 16.16 -12.59 -7.96
C GLY A 101 16.63 -11.49 -8.90
N SER A 102 16.13 -10.25 -8.76
CA SER A 102 16.66 -9.10 -9.48
C SER A 102 18.10 -8.76 -9.01
N PRO A 103 18.93 -8.16 -9.87
CA PRO A 103 20.24 -7.64 -9.47
C PRO A 103 20.16 -6.54 -8.39
N ALA A 104 19.04 -5.82 -8.33
CA ALA A 104 18.79 -4.74 -7.38
C ALA A 104 18.86 -5.22 -5.92
N PHE A 105 18.51 -6.48 -5.66
CA PHE A 105 18.59 -7.07 -4.33
C PHE A 105 20.00 -7.02 -3.74
N ALA A 106 21.04 -7.06 -4.58
CA ALA A 106 22.45 -6.98 -4.17
C ALA A 106 22.93 -5.55 -3.88
N HIS A 107 22.10 -4.53 -4.13
CA HIS A 107 22.46 -3.15 -3.85
C HIS A 107 22.65 -2.95 -2.34
N PRO A 108 23.70 -2.24 -1.86
CA PRO A 108 23.97 -2.08 -0.43
C PRO A 108 22.84 -1.41 0.39
N ARG A 109 21.98 -0.63 -0.28
CA ARG A 109 20.79 -0.01 0.33
C ARG A 109 19.47 -0.75 0.08
N SER A 110 19.51 -1.93 -0.54
CA SER A 110 18.33 -2.77 -0.81
C SER A 110 17.52 -2.97 0.47
N PHE A 111 16.25 -2.56 0.48
CA PHE A 111 15.39 -2.57 1.67
C PHE A 111 15.12 -3.98 2.19
N ALA A 112 14.64 -4.90 1.35
CA ALA A 112 14.52 -6.32 1.66
C ALA A 112 15.88 -7.04 1.79
N GLY A 113 16.97 -6.45 1.29
CA GLY A 113 18.33 -6.97 1.47
C GLY A 113 18.97 -6.59 2.82
N ALA A 114 18.50 -5.53 3.47
CA ALA A 114 19.05 -5.02 4.73
C ALA A 114 18.83 -5.99 5.90
N ASP A 115 19.59 -5.82 6.99
CA ASP A 115 19.34 -6.56 8.23
C ASP A 115 18.00 -6.12 8.83
N LEU A 116 17.15 -7.09 9.19
CA LEU A 116 15.81 -6.79 9.70
C LEU A 116 15.86 -5.97 11.00
N ARG A 117 16.83 -6.21 11.89
CA ARG A 117 16.95 -5.49 13.17
C ARG A 117 17.20 -4.01 12.93
N GLU A 118 18.05 -3.68 11.96
CA GLU A 118 18.32 -2.29 11.56
C GLU A 118 17.04 -1.60 11.06
N VAL A 119 16.29 -2.27 10.17
CA VAL A 119 15.01 -1.76 9.66
C VAL A 119 14.01 -1.54 10.80
N VAL A 120 13.90 -2.49 11.74
CA VAL A 120 12.99 -2.39 12.90
C VAL A 120 13.36 -1.19 13.76
N ASP A 121 14.66 -0.92 13.99
CA ASP A 121 15.10 0.23 14.80
C ASP A 121 14.78 1.58 14.15
N VAL A 122 14.95 1.69 12.82
CA VAL A 122 14.56 2.90 12.07
C VAL A 122 13.04 3.08 12.09
N MET A 123 12.28 2.01 11.87
CA MET A 123 10.82 2.05 11.83
C MET A 123 10.21 2.37 13.19
N ARG A 124 10.75 1.78 14.26
CA ARG A 124 10.42 2.09 15.65
C ARG A 124 10.48 3.58 15.94
N SER A 125 11.54 4.25 15.50
CA SER A 125 11.71 5.69 15.74
C SER A 125 10.55 6.50 15.15
N THR A 126 10.10 6.14 13.94
CA THR A 126 8.98 6.80 13.27
C THR A 126 7.65 6.48 13.95
N ILE A 127 7.39 5.20 14.25
CA ILE A 127 6.16 4.77 14.93
C ILE A 127 6.04 5.44 16.31
N ARG A 128 7.13 5.55 17.08
CA ARG A 128 7.14 6.26 18.37
C ARG A 128 6.88 7.75 18.24
N ALA A 129 7.46 8.40 17.23
CA ALA A 129 7.28 9.83 17.00
C ALA A 129 5.82 10.16 16.63
N ILE A 130 5.20 9.29 15.83
CA ILE A 130 3.80 9.43 15.43
C ILE A 130 2.88 9.03 16.59
N ALA A 131 3.19 7.96 17.33
CA ALA A 131 2.34 7.37 18.37
C ALA A 131 0.91 7.09 17.87
N PRO A 132 0.74 6.22 16.86
CA PRO A 132 -0.57 5.90 16.28
C PRO A 132 -1.43 5.04 17.22
N ASP A 133 -2.75 5.15 17.10
CA ASP A 133 -3.72 4.23 17.70
C ASP A 133 -4.01 3.03 16.79
N VAL A 134 -3.78 3.21 15.48
CA VAL A 134 -3.99 2.18 14.45
C VAL A 134 -2.80 2.17 13.50
N VAL A 135 -2.28 0.99 13.19
CA VAL A 135 -1.28 0.78 12.15
C VAL A 135 -1.86 -0.14 11.08
N VAL A 136 -1.72 0.24 9.81
CA VAL A 136 -2.14 -0.56 8.65
C VAL A 136 -0.93 -0.88 7.78
N THR A 137 -0.77 -2.14 7.40
CA THR A 137 0.30 -2.59 6.49
C THR A 137 -0.15 -3.84 5.70
N TYR A 138 0.79 -4.55 5.07
CA TYR A 138 0.53 -5.74 4.28
C TYR A 138 0.36 -7.00 5.15
N ASP A 139 -0.22 -8.06 4.56
CA ASP A 139 -0.19 -9.40 5.14
C ASP A 139 1.22 -10.04 5.08
N GLU A 140 1.36 -11.26 5.61
CA GLU A 140 2.65 -11.97 5.64
C GLU A 140 3.20 -12.31 4.24
N HIS A 141 2.37 -12.23 3.21
CA HIS A 141 2.74 -12.44 1.82
C HIS A 141 3.06 -11.13 1.09
N GLY A 142 2.95 -9.98 1.76
CA GLY A 142 3.19 -8.68 1.15
C GLY A 142 2.17 -8.33 0.05
N GLY A 143 0.93 -8.82 0.15
CA GLY A 143 -0.10 -8.60 -0.85
C GLY A 143 0.00 -9.54 -2.06
N TYR A 144 1.07 -9.39 -2.85
CA TYR A 144 1.33 -10.17 -4.06
C TYR A 144 2.70 -10.85 -4.10
N GLY A 145 3.48 -10.76 -3.02
CA GLY A 145 4.81 -11.39 -2.92
C GLY A 145 5.99 -10.46 -3.20
N HIS A 146 5.81 -9.13 -3.23
CA HIS A 146 6.94 -8.22 -3.36
C HIS A 146 7.85 -8.30 -2.12
N PRO A 147 9.19 -8.46 -2.28
CA PRO A 147 10.12 -8.56 -1.16
C PRO A 147 10.02 -7.39 -0.17
N ASP A 148 9.90 -6.17 -0.69
CA ASP A 148 9.78 -4.98 0.16
C ASP A 148 8.48 -4.94 0.95
N HIS A 149 7.36 -5.41 0.39
CA HIS A 149 6.08 -5.46 1.12
C HIS A 149 6.16 -6.43 2.29
N ILE A 150 6.78 -7.60 2.06
CA ILE A 150 7.05 -8.59 3.11
C ILE A 150 7.98 -7.98 4.18
N ARG A 151 9.01 -7.22 3.76
CA ARG A 151 9.91 -6.53 4.69
C ARG A 151 9.19 -5.48 5.53
N VAL A 152 8.26 -4.72 4.96
CA VAL A 152 7.42 -3.79 5.72
C VAL A 152 6.57 -4.57 6.73
N HIS A 153 5.89 -5.64 6.32
CA HIS A 153 5.11 -6.49 7.22
C HIS A 153 5.95 -6.98 8.42
N ASP A 154 7.11 -7.58 8.15
CA ASP A 154 7.98 -8.13 9.18
C ASP A 154 8.48 -7.05 10.15
N ALA A 155 8.88 -5.89 9.63
CA ALA A 155 9.37 -4.78 10.45
C ALA A 155 8.28 -4.17 11.33
N VAL A 156 7.09 -3.89 10.76
CA VAL A 156 5.95 -3.35 11.53
C VAL A 156 5.55 -4.34 12.63
N ARG A 157 5.42 -5.63 12.28
CA ARG A 157 5.05 -6.68 13.23
C ARG A 157 6.06 -6.77 14.38
N ALA A 158 7.35 -6.77 14.06
CA ALA A 158 8.41 -6.82 15.07
C ALA A 158 8.43 -5.59 15.98
N VAL A 159 8.23 -4.37 15.46
CA VAL A 159 8.11 -3.17 16.30
C VAL A 159 6.98 -3.32 17.30
N LEU A 160 5.78 -3.69 16.84
CA LEU A 160 4.58 -3.77 17.69
C LEU A 160 4.58 -4.97 18.64
N ALA A 161 5.30 -6.05 18.32
CA ALA A 161 5.49 -7.19 19.21
C ALA A 161 6.46 -6.87 20.36
N GLU A 162 7.54 -6.14 20.07
CA GLU A 162 8.56 -5.75 21.05
C GLU A 162 8.11 -4.57 21.92
N GLU A 163 7.18 -3.76 21.42
CA GLU A 163 6.57 -2.65 22.12
C GLU A 163 5.06 -2.84 22.15
N PRO A 164 4.55 -3.60 23.14
CA PRO A 164 3.13 -3.73 23.36
C PRO A 164 2.53 -2.35 23.59
N SER A 165 2.05 -1.75 22.52
CA SER A 165 1.37 -0.46 22.49
C SER A 165 -0.13 -0.74 22.37
N ALA A 166 -0.95 0.28 22.64
CA ALA A 166 -2.39 0.18 22.41
C ALA A 166 -2.76 0.12 20.91
N SER A 167 -1.77 0.16 20.00
CA SER A 167 -2.03 0.19 18.56
C SER A 167 -2.71 -1.09 18.11
N THR A 168 -3.83 -0.96 17.41
CA THR A 168 -4.40 -2.09 16.67
C THR A 168 -3.69 -2.21 15.33
N LEU A 169 -3.16 -3.41 15.04
CA LEU A 169 -2.50 -3.70 13.77
C LEU A 169 -3.51 -4.34 12.80
N PHE A 170 -3.70 -3.70 11.66
CA PHE A 170 -4.45 -4.23 10.53
C PHE A 170 -3.53 -4.58 9.38
N VAL A 171 -3.91 -5.63 8.66
CA VAL A 171 -3.32 -5.98 7.37
C VAL A 171 -4.34 -5.83 6.24
N THR A 172 -3.91 -5.33 5.09
CA THR A 172 -4.75 -5.19 3.89
C THR A 172 -5.03 -6.56 3.27
N VAL A 173 -6.30 -6.89 3.08
CA VAL A 173 -6.73 -8.16 2.46
C VAL A 173 -7.98 -7.93 1.61
N THR A 174 -8.17 -8.74 0.57
CA THR A 174 -9.36 -8.66 -0.30
C THR A 174 -10.25 -9.88 -0.08
N PRO A 175 -11.52 -9.73 0.31
CA PRO A 175 -12.46 -10.86 0.31
C PRO A 175 -12.58 -11.49 -1.07
N ARG A 176 -12.56 -12.82 -1.16
CA ARG A 176 -12.70 -13.56 -2.42
C ARG A 176 -13.98 -13.18 -3.16
N SER A 177 -15.09 -12.97 -2.47
CA SER A 177 -16.33 -12.52 -3.10
C SER A 177 -16.19 -11.16 -3.81
N TRP A 178 -15.46 -10.22 -3.22
CA TRP A 178 -15.22 -8.89 -3.81
C TRP A 178 -14.30 -8.98 -5.02
N ALA A 179 -13.23 -9.77 -4.94
CA ALA A 179 -12.33 -9.99 -6.09
C ALA A 179 -13.10 -10.56 -7.31
N ILE A 180 -14.03 -11.50 -7.07
CA ILE A 180 -14.90 -12.05 -8.12
C ILE A 180 -15.85 -10.99 -8.67
N GLU A 181 -16.51 -10.22 -7.80
CA GLU A 181 -17.40 -9.12 -8.22
C GLU A 181 -16.65 -8.09 -9.07
N ASP A 182 -15.44 -7.72 -8.65
CA ASP A 182 -14.63 -6.70 -9.31
C ASP A 182 -14.16 -7.16 -10.69
N ARG A 183 -13.72 -8.43 -10.83
CA ARG A 183 -13.41 -9.02 -12.13
C ARG A 183 -14.63 -9.09 -13.06
N ALA A 184 -15.80 -9.45 -12.53
CA ALA A 184 -17.05 -9.45 -13.31
C ALA A 184 -17.46 -8.03 -13.76
N TRP A 185 -17.27 -7.03 -12.89
CA TRP A 185 -17.49 -5.64 -13.23
C TRP A 185 -16.53 -5.17 -14.33
N LEU A 186 -15.23 -5.45 -14.19
CA LEU A 186 -14.21 -5.09 -15.19
C LEU A 186 -14.52 -5.67 -16.57
N ALA A 187 -14.99 -6.92 -16.64
CA ALA A 187 -15.34 -7.57 -17.90
C ALA A 187 -16.48 -6.88 -18.68
N SER A 188 -17.27 -6.02 -18.01
CA SER A 188 -18.35 -5.24 -18.62
C SER A 188 -18.03 -3.75 -18.78
N HIS A 189 -16.96 -3.25 -18.18
CA HIS A 189 -16.64 -1.81 -18.14
C HIS A 189 -15.29 -1.45 -18.77
N VAL A 190 -14.36 -2.40 -18.88
CA VAL A 190 -13.09 -2.21 -19.58
C VAL A 190 -13.25 -2.71 -21.01
N ALA A 191 -13.28 -1.77 -21.97
CA ALA A 191 -13.44 -2.10 -23.38
C ALA A 191 -12.21 -2.84 -23.91
N THR A 192 -12.41 -3.84 -24.77
CA THR A 192 -11.33 -4.64 -25.38
C THR A 192 -10.31 -3.80 -26.14
N GLU A 193 -10.76 -2.65 -26.68
CA GLU A 193 -9.99 -1.69 -27.45
C GLU A 193 -8.96 -0.93 -26.61
N THR A 194 -9.09 -0.96 -25.29
CA THR A 194 -8.10 -0.37 -24.37
C THR A 194 -6.78 -1.14 -24.36
N GLY A 195 -6.79 -2.41 -24.75
CA GLY A 195 -5.59 -3.27 -24.74
C GLY A 195 -5.24 -3.88 -23.38
N TYR A 196 -5.88 -3.46 -22.28
CA TYR A 196 -5.63 -4.01 -20.95
C TYR A 196 -6.30 -5.38 -20.75
N ALA A 197 -5.58 -6.28 -20.11
CA ALA A 197 -6.09 -7.59 -19.73
C ALA A 197 -7.10 -7.46 -18.58
N VAL A 198 -8.24 -8.12 -18.73
CA VAL A 198 -9.23 -8.29 -17.66
C VAL A 198 -9.18 -9.73 -17.18
N PRO A 199 -8.76 -9.99 -15.93
CA PRO A 199 -8.72 -11.35 -15.39
C PRO A 199 -10.12 -11.96 -15.29
N SER A 200 -10.25 -13.24 -15.63
CA SER A 200 -11.47 -14.01 -15.43
C SER A 200 -11.75 -14.24 -13.94
N THR A 201 -13.01 -14.40 -13.58
CA THR A 201 -13.43 -14.78 -12.22
C THR A 201 -12.87 -16.13 -11.76
N SER A 202 -12.39 -16.96 -12.70
CA SER A 202 -11.77 -18.26 -12.43
C SER A 202 -10.25 -18.25 -12.40
N ASP A 203 -9.61 -17.16 -12.82
CA ASP A 203 -8.14 -17.08 -12.84
C ASP A 203 -7.59 -17.08 -11.40
N GLU A 204 -6.33 -17.48 -11.27
CA GLU A 204 -5.64 -17.46 -9.99
C GLU A 204 -5.73 -16.06 -9.33
N MET A 205 -5.91 -16.07 -8.02
CA MET A 205 -6.06 -14.85 -7.23
C MET A 205 -4.73 -14.55 -6.54
N ALA A 206 -4.45 -13.27 -6.29
CA ALA A 206 -3.28 -12.89 -5.51
C ALA A 206 -3.35 -13.50 -4.09
N PRO A 207 -2.21 -13.74 -3.42
CA PRO A 207 -2.16 -14.28 -2.05
C PRO A 207 -3.02 -13.51 -1.04
N SER A 208 -3.14 -12.19 -1.18
CA SER A 208 -3.99 -11.34 -0.34
C SER A 208 -5.49 -11.47 -0.58
N VAL A 209 -5.92 -12.22 -1.59
CA VAL A 209 -7.33 -12.57 -1.78
C VAL A 209 -7.67 -13.77 -0.91
N VAL A 210 -8.33 -13.49 0.20
CA VAL A 210 -8.62 -14.46 1.27
C VAL A 210 -10.08 -14.86 1.28
N ASP A 211 -10.40 -15.94 2.00
CA ASP A 211 -11.81 -16.28 2.27
C ASP A 211 -12.49 -15.14 3.03
N ASP A 212 -13.74 -14.84 2.67
CA ASP A 212 -14.52 -13.73 3.25
C ASP A 212 -14.56 -13.71 4.78
N ALA A 213 -14.49 -14.88 5.42
CA ALA A 213 -14.50 -15.05 6.87
C ALA A 213 -13.20 -14.63 7.56
N VAL A 214 -12.09 -14.48 6.82
CA VAL A 214 -10.81 -13.99 7.33
C VAL A 214 -10.84 -12.47 7.51
N VAL A 215 -11.59 -11.77 6.67
CA VAL A 215 -11.70 -10.31 6.71
C VAL A 215 -12.53 -9.91 7.92
N THR A 216 -11.95 -9.09 8.79
CA THR A 216 -12.60 -8.67 10.05
C THR A 216 -13.26 -7.30 9.91
N HIS A 217 -12.67 -6.41 9.10
CA HIS A 217 -13.11 -5.02 8.94
C HIS A 217 -13.13 -4.59 7.47
N ALA A 218 -13.96 -3.59 7.18
CA ALA A 218 -14.07 -2.98 5.87
C ALA A 218 -14.24 -1.47 5.98
N VAL A 219 -13.54 -0.72 5.12
CA VAL A 219 -13.85 0.68 4.85
C VAL A 219 -14.58 0.73 3.51
N VAL A 220 -15.79 1.29 3.49
CA VAL A 220 -16.62 1.41 2.28
C VAL A 220 -17.05 2.86 2.12
N ASP A 221 -16.51 3.54 1.12
CA ASP A 221 -16.79 4.94 0.80
C ASP A 221 -16.65 5.19 -0.71
N ALA A 222 -17.70 4.89 -1.47
CA ALA A 222 -17.72 5.17 -2.90
C ALA A 222 -17.62 6.69 -3.21
N GLY A 223 -17.89 7.56 -2.24
CA GLY A 223 -17.83 9.01 -2.39
C GLY A 223 -16.40 9.57 -2.45
N VAL A 224 -15.38 8.79 -2.10
CA VAL A 224 -13.97 9.20 -2.23
C VAL A 224 -13.33 8.77 -3.54
N VAL A 225 -13.94 7.87 -4.31
CA VAL A 225 -13.36 7.30 -5.54
C VAL A 225 -12.87 8.35 -6.55
N PRO A 226 -13.61 9.44 -6.85
CA PRO A 226 -13.09 10.48 -7.74
C PRO A 226 -11.78 11.11 -7.24
N GLN A 227 -11.65 11.31 -5.92
CA GLN A 227 -10.45 11.87 -5.32
C GLN A 227 -9.31 10.84 -5.25
N GLN A 228 -9.63 9.55 -5.09
CA GLN A 228 -8.65 8.47 -5.24
C GLN A 228 -8.10 8.40 -6.67
N GLN A 229 -8.96 8.56 -7.70
CA GLN A 229 -8.53 8.65 -9.09
C GLN A 229 -7.61 9.85 -9.33
N ASP A 230 -7.91 11.00 -8.74
CA ASP A 230 -7.04 12.19 -8.83
C ASP A 230 -5.67 11.95 -8.18
N ALA A 231 -5.62 11.25 -7.04
CA ALA A 231 -4.35 10.86 -6.41
C ALA A 231 -3.56 9.87 -7.30
N LEU A 232 -4.21 8.85 -7.86
CA LEU A 232 -3.56 7.87 -8.75
C LEU A 232 -2.98 8.53 -10.01
N ARG A 233 -3.62 9.57 -10.55
CA ARG A 233 -3.11 10.31 -11.71
C ARG A 233 -1.79 11.03 -11.45
N HIS A 234 -1.40 11.24 -10.19
CA HIS A 234 -0.08 11.76 -9.89
C HIS A 234 1.02 10.71 -10.07
N HIS A 235 0.71 9.42 -9.98
CA HIS A 235 1.65 8.31 -10.19
C HIS A 235 1.71 7.92 -11.67
N GLU A 236 1.94 8.89 -12.56
CA GLU A 236 1.85 8.71 -14.02
C GLU A 236 2.84 7.69 -14.58
N THR A 237 4.00 7.49 -13.94
CA THR A 237 4.93 6.46 -14.37
C THR A 237 4.45 5.06 -14.02
N GLN A 238 3.56 4.90 -13.03
CA GLN A 238 3.19 3.60 -12.46
C GLN A 238 1.73 3.20 -12.74
N VAL A 239 0.83 4.16 -12.94
CA VAL A 239 -0.61 3.92 -13.00
C VAL A 239 -1.27 4.61 -14.18
N VAL A 240 -2.06 3.86 -14.95
CA VAL A 240 -3.03 4.42 -15.90
C VAL A 240 -4.41 4.36 -15.28
N VAL A 241 -5.13 5.50 -15.30
CA VAL A 241 -6.47 5.62 -14.69
C VAL A 241 -7.55 5.72 -15.76
N GLY A 242 -8.48 4.76 -15.75
CA GLY A 242 -9.71 4.76 -16.53
C GLY A 242 -10.93 5.21 -15.74
N ASP A 243 -12.12 4.97 -16.30
CA ASP A 243 -13.40 5.28 -15.65
C ASP A 243 -13.77 4.19 -14.63
N GLY A 244 -13.41 4.39 -13.36
CA GLY A 244 -13.67 3.43 -12.28
C GLY A 244 -12.71 2.23 -12.25
N TRP A 245 -11.62 2.27 -12.99
CA TRP A 245 -10.57 1.25 -13.00
C TRP A 245 -9.18 1.88 -13.21
N PHE A 246 -8.13 1.10 -12.95
CA PHE A 246 -6.75 1.47 -13.26
C PHE A 246 -5.98 0.24 -13.78
N ALA A 247 -4.81 0.46 -14.37
CA ALA A 247 -3.88 -0.60 -14.75
C ALA A 247 -2.44 -0.17 -14.43
N LEU A 248 -1.57 -1.15 -14.22
CA LEU A 248 -0.14 -0.97 -13.96
C LEU A 248 0.68 -1.38 -15.20
N SER A 249 2.00 -1.43 -15.09
CA SER A 249 2.90 -1.82 -16.19
C SER A 249 2.75 -3.28 -16.65
N ASN A 250 2.07 -4.12 -15.86
CA ASN A 250 1.72 -5.48 -16.23
C ASN A 250 0.51 -5.59 -17.18
N ASP A 251 -0.06 -4.46 -17.59
CA ASP A 251 -1.24 -4.34 -18.45
C ASP A 251 -2.51 -5.00 -17.90
N ILE A 252 -2.61 -5.25 -16.59
CA ILE A 252 -3.79 -5.86 -15.96
C ILE A 252 -4.66 -4.77 -15.33
N ALA A 253 -5.94 -4.74 -15.72
CA ALA A 253 -6.92 -3.82 -15.15
C ALA A 253 -7.42 -4.29 -13.77
N ALA A 254 -7.58 -3.33 -12.86
CA ALA A 254 -8.15 -3.48 -11.52
C ALA A 254 -9.22 -2.41 -11.26
N ARG A 255 -10.24 -2.75 -10.45
CA ARG A 255 -11.39 -1.86 -10.21
C ARG A 255 -11.12 -0.91 -9.05
N LEU A 256 -11.56 0.33 -9.18
CA LEU A 256 -11.68 1.29 -8.08
C LEU A 256 -13.06 1.18 -7.45
N ALA A 257 -13.23 0.17 -6.58
CA ALA A 257 -14.54 -0.22 -6.06
C ALA A 257 -15.07 0.69 -4.92
N GLY A 258 -14.25 1.61 -4.39
CA GLY A 258 -14.63 2.45 -3.25
C GLY A 258 -14.78 1.66 -1.95
N ARG A 259 -14.06 0.54 -1.82
CA ARG A 259 -14.05 -0.34 -0.65
C ARG A 259 -12.71 -1.03 -0.49
N GLU A 260 -12.28 -1.20 0.75
CA GLU A 260 -11.03 -1.85 1.13
C GLU A 260 -11.28 -2.78 2.33
N GLY A 261 -10.67 -3.96 2.33
CA GLY A 261 -10.82 -4.99 3.35
C GLY A 261 -9.58 -5.11 4.24
N TYR A 262 -9.81 -5.45 5.51
CA TYR A 262 -8.76 -5.55 6.52
C TYR A 262 -8.98 -6.73 7.45
N ALA A 263 -7.88 -7.28 7.96
CA ALA A 263 -7.88 -8.25 9.05
C ALA A 263 -7.02 -7.73 10.20
N VAL A 264 -7.43 -8.00 11.44
CA VAL A 264 -6.63 -7.64 12.63
C VAL A 264 -5.55 -8.71 12.78
N LEU A 265 -4.30 -8.30 12.95
CA LEU A 265 -3.16 -9.18 13.17
C LEU A 265 -2.65 -9.02 14.60
N ASP A 266 -2.49 -10.12 15.33
CA ASP A 266 -1.74 -10.13 16.58
C ASP A 266 -0.24 -10.04 16.26
N PRO A 267 0.45 -8.96 16.63
CA PRO A 267 1.85 -8.78 16.26
C PRO A 267 2.79 -9.79 16.94
N VAL A 268 2.43 -10.32 18.11
CA VAL A 268 3.27 -11.26 18.87
C VAL A 268 3.20 -12.65 18.25
N THR A 269 2.00 -13.10 17.89
CA THR A 269 1.80 -14.45 17.36
C THR A 269 1.84 -14.53 15.84
N GLY A 270 1.63 -13.40 15.15
CA GLY A 270 1.41 -13.35 13.70
C GLY A 270 0.06 -13.93 13.27
N ALA A 271 -0.83 -14.25 14.21
CA ALA A 271 -2.14 -14.81 13.90
C ALA A 271 -3.15 -13.71 13.56
N LEU A 272 -3.98 -13.95 12.55
CA LEU A 272 -5.15 -13.11 12.29
C LEU A 272 -6.22 -13.37 13.35
N ALA A 273 -6.86 -12.30 13.82
CA ALA A 273 -8.03 -12.41 14.66
C ALA A 273 -9.17 -13.09 13.89
N PRO A 274 -9.98 -13.95 14.53
CA PRO A 274 -11.09 -14.60 13.87
C PRO A 274 -12.10 -13.55 13.38
N GLY A 275 -12.43 -13.58 12.09
CA GLY A 275 -13.53 -12.81 11.51
C GLY A 275 -14.89 -13.45 11.79
N ASP A 276 -15.95 -12.68 11.55
CA ASP A 276 -17.34 -13.11 11.75
C ASP A 276 -18.19 -13.02 10.47
N ALA A 277 -17.55 -12.86 9.30
CA ALA A 277 -18.16 -12.67 7.97
C ALA A 277 -19.12 -11.46 7.85
N THR A 278 -19.30 -10.66 8.91
CA THR A 278 -20.15 -9.47 8.88
C THR A 278 -19.39 -8.18 8.57
N HIS A 279 -18.06 -8.27 8.45
CA HIS A 279 -17.10 -7.18 8.18
C HIS A 279 -17.44 -5.92 8.99
N ARG A 280 -16.85 -5.78 10.18
CA ARG A 280 -17.03 -4.58 11.02
C ARG A 280 -16.66 -3.32 10.24
N ARG A 281 -17.37 -2.22 10.50
CA ARG A 281 -17.20 -0.99 9.71
C ARG A 281 -16.03 -0.17 10.22
N GLY A 282 -15.23 0.35 9.29
CA GLY A 282 -14.13 1.26 9.61
C GLY A 282 -12.94 0.57 10.29
N LEU A 283 -11.92 1.37 10.62
CA LEU A 283 -10.71 0.92 11.33
C LEU A 283 -10.66 1.32 12.80
N VAL A 284 -11.68 2.06 13.27
CA VAL A 284 -11.66 2.74 14.58
C VAL A 284 -12.90 2.50 15.42
N GLU A 285 -13.91 1.79 14.92
CA GLU A 285 -15.19 1.63 15.61
C GLU A 285 -15.10 0.77 16.88
N ASP A 286 -14.08 -0.10 16.98
CA ASP A 286 -13.85 -0.98 18.13
C ASP A 286 -12.94 -0.36 19.22
N LEU A 287 -12.48 0.88 19.05
CA LEU A 287 -11.53 1.56 19.96
C LEU A 287 -12.21 2.38 21.07
N SER A 288 -13.54 2.34 21.18
CA SER A 288 -14.33 3.12 22.15
C SER A 288 -14.79 2.33 23.37
#